data_AF-X1CMK9-F1
#
_entry.id   AF-X1CMK9-F1
#
_cell.length_a   1.000
_cell.length_b   1.000
_cell.length_c   1.000
_cell.angle_alpha   90.00
_cell.angle_beta   90.00
_cell.angle_gamma   90.00
#
_symmetry.space_group_name_H-M   'P 1'
#
loop_
_entity.id
_entity.type
_entity.pdbx_description
1 polymer ?
#
loop_
_entity_poly.entity_id
_entity_poly.type
_entity_poly.pdbx_seq_one_letter_code
_entity_poly.pdbx_strand_id
1 'polypeptide(L)'
;MAPREKPGISPVILPKYLLDKTVFIRLSDIAIDLPSLSEEIIDIEMIEEQAVAYHHLFDDLRSALINELRKGSRSLLAIYLQALLTYPDRSMEGEIVYNKFGDLIAEAP
;
A
#
# COMPACT_ATOMS: atom_id res chain seq x y z
N MET A 1 0.61 -31.47 -8.80
CA MET A 1 -0.40 -30.66 -8.10
C MET A 1 -0.95 -29.68 -9.12
N ALA A 2 -2.21 -29.81 -9.54
CA ALA A 2 -2.80 -28.90 -10.52
C ALA A 2 -2.93 -27.49 -9.90
N PRO A 3 -2.72 -26.41 -10.68
CA PRO A 3 -2.87 -25.06 -10.16
C PRO A 3 -4.31 -24.87 -9.66
N ARG A 4 -4.43 -24.48 -8.40
CA ARG A 4 -5.70 -24.22 -7.73
C ARG A 4 -6.30 -22.96 -8.37
N GLU A 5 -7.36 -23.14 -9.15
CA GLU A 5 -8.06 -22.05 -9.81
C GLU A 5 -8.49 -21.01 -8.75
N LYS A 6 -8.06 -19.76 -8.93
CA LYS A 6 -8.48 -18.67 -8.05
C LYS A 6 -9.99 -18.47 -8.24
N PRO A 7 -10.77 -18.29 -7.16
CA PRO A 7 -12.18 -17.97 -7.29
C PRO A 7 -12.32 -16.69 -8.12
N GLY A 8 -13.09 -16.76 -9.21
CA GLY A 8 -13.26 -15.67 -10.15
C GLY A 8 -14.23 -16.03 -11.27
N ILE A 9 -14.79 -15.01 -11.91
CA ILE A 9 -15.60 -15.18 -13.11
C ILE A 9 -14.69 -15.63 -14.27
N SER A 10 -15.16 -16.62 -15.04
CA SER A 10 -14.44 -17.08 -16.22
C SER A 10 -14.23 -15.93 -17.22
N PRO A 11 -13.01 -15.72 -17.75
CA PRO A 11 -12.78 -14.72 -18.79
C PRO A 11 -13.67 -14.91 -20.04
N VAL A 12 -14.13 -16.14 -20.28
CA VAL A 12 -15.03 -16.50 -21.39
C VAL A 12 -16.40 -15.83 -21.26
N ILE A 13 -16.85 -15.47 -20.05
CA ILE A 13 -18.15 -14.80 -19.93
C ILE A 13 -18.15 -13.43 -20.59
N LEU A 14 -16.98 -12.77 -20.62
CA LEU A 14 -16.83 -11.42 -21.13
C LEU A 14 -17.25 -11.35 -22.61
N PRO A 15 -16.64 -12.12 -23.55
CA PRO A 15 -17.07 -12.13 -24.94
C PRO A 15 -18.40 -12.84 -25.19
N LYS A 16 -18.78 -13.82 -24.35
CA LYS A 16 -19.95 -14.66 -24.60
C LYS A 16 -21.27 -14.06 -24.13
N TYR A 17 -21.25 -13.25 -23.07
CA TYR A 17 -22.48 -12.76 -22.42
C TYR A 17 -22.49 -11.27 -22.10
N LEU A 18 -21.32 -10.61 -22.01
CA LEU A 18 -21.25 -9.21 -21.56
C LEU A 18 -20.98 -8.23 -22.70
N LEU A 19 -20.21 -8.61 -23.73
CA LEU A 19 -19.85 -7.69 -24.83
C LEU A 19 -21.06 -7.18 -25.60
N ASP A 20 -22.09 -8.00 -25.84
CA ASP A 20 -23.31 -7.58 -26.55
C ASP A 20 -24.28 -6.77 -25.66
N LYS A 21 -24.00 -6.68 -24.35
CA LYS A 21 -24.80 -5.96 -23.33
C LYS A 21 -24.09 -4.76 -22.73
N THR A 22 -22.88 -4.43 -23.19
CA THR A 22 -22.04 -3.37 -22.62
C THR A 22 -21.82 -2.26 -23.65
N VAL A 23 -21.78 -1.01 -23.18
CA VAL A 23 -21.33 0.13 -23.97
C VAL A 23 -19.99 0.60 -23.43
N PHE A 24 -19.01 0.80 -24.32
CA PHE A 24 -17.73 1.39 -23.96
C PHE A 24 -17.85 2.91 -24.07
N ILE A 25 -17.72 3.59 -22.94
CA ILE A 25 -17.74 5.04 -22.84
C ILE A 25 -16.32 5.49 -22.48
N ARG A 26 -15.76 6.44 -23.23
CA ARG A 26 -14.51 7.08 -22.79
C ARG A 26 -14.85 8.13 -21.75
N LEU A 27 -13.99 8.30 -20.76
CA LEU A 27 -14.17 9.34 -19.74
C LEU A 27 -14.34 10.73 -20.38
N SER A 28 -13.66 11.00 -21.49
CA SER A 28 -13.82 12.22 -22.30
C SER A 28 -15.24 12.43 -22.84
N ASP A 29 -15.98 11.35 -23.11
CA ASP A 29 -17.33 11.42 -23.67
C ASP A 29 -18.37 11.81 -22.60
N ILE A 30 -18.04 11.67 -21.30
CA ILE A 30 -18.88 12.10 -20.16
C ILE A 30 -18.33 13.31 -19.41
N ALA A 31 -17.11 13.76 -19.74
CA ALA A 31 -16.42 14.88 -19.10
C ALA A 31 -16.94 16.27 -19.49
N ILE A 32 -18.03 16.35 -20.27
CA ILE A 32 -18.54 17.61 -20.85
C ILE A 32 -19.06 18.57 -19.76
N ASP A 33 -19.45 18.06 -18.59
CA ASP A 33 -19.96 18.88 -17.47
C ASP A 33 -19.53 18.32 -16.10
N LEU A 34 -18.32 17.73 -16.01
CA LEU A 34 -17.80 17.38 -14.70
C LEU A 34 -17.49 18.68 -13.93
N PRO A 35 -17.95 18.82 -12.67
CA PRO A 35 -17.51 19.90 -11.81
C PRO A 35 -15.98 19.93 -11.76
N SER A 36 -15.40 21.12 -11.63
CA SER A 36 -13.96 21.26 -11.42
C SER A 36 -13.54 20.43 -10.20
N LEU A 37 -12.64 19.46 -10.40
CA LEU A 37 -12.02 18.72 -9.31
C LEU A 37 -11.07 19.66 -8.56
N SER A 38 -11.40 19.93 -7.30
CA SER A 38 -10.52 20.61 -6.36
C SER A 38 -10.10 19.60 -5.32
N GLU A 39 -8.79 19.38 -5.19
CA GLU A 39 -8.22 18.57 -4.12
C GLU A 39 -7.65 19.52 -3.07
N GLU A 40 -8.11 19.39 -1.83
CA GLU A 40 -7.57 20.08 -0.68
C GLU A 40 -6.98 19.02 0.26
N ILE A 41 -5.70 19.16 0.61
CA ILE A 41 -5.05 18.29 1.57
C ILE A 41 -5.41 18.81 2.95
N ILE A 42 -6.15 18.00 3.71
CA ILE A 42 -6.48 18.27 5.10
C ILE A 42 -5.60 17.38 5.96
N ASP A 43 -4.68 18.00 6.69
CA ASP A 43 -3.83 17.28 7.63
C ASP A 43 -4.67 16.85 8.84
N ILE A 44 -4.53 15.59 9.23
CA ILE A 44 -5.15 15.02 10.42
C ILE A 44 -4.01 14.58 11.33
N GLU A 45 -3.94 15.17 12.51
CA GLU A 45 -2.97 14.76 13.53
C GLU A 45 -3.25 13.32 13.98
N MET A 46 -2.17 12.55 14.15
CA MET A 46 -2.27 11.22 14.74
C MET A 46 -2.75 11.34 16.19
N ILE A 47 -3.57 10.40 16.61
CA ILE A 47 -3.92 10.26 18.03
C ILE A 47 -2.63 9.87 18.79
N GLU A 48 -2.48 10.31 20.04
CA GLU A 48 -1.27 10.11 20.85
C GLU A 48 -0.74 8.67 20.81
N GLU A 49 -1.59 7.66 20.98
CA GLU A 49 -1.16 6.26 20.95
C GLU A 49 -0.61 5.84 19.59
N GLN A 50 -1.24 6.30 18.50
CA GLN A 50 -0.80 6.04 17.14
C GLN A 50 0.51 6.79 16.84
N ALA A 51 0.64 8.04 17.28
CA ALA A 51 1.85 8.83 17.11
C ALA A 51 3.06 8.18 17.81
N VAL A 52 2.88 7.73 19.05
CA VAL A 52 3.93 7.02 19.80
C VAL A 52 4.35 5.74 19.09
N ALA A 53 3.39 4.93 18.65
CA ALA A 53 3.68 3.68 17.95
C ALA A 53 4.37 3.93 16.60
N TYR A 54 3.91 4.94 15.85
CA TYR A 54 4.51 5.36 14.59
C TYR A 54 5.96 5.83 14.78
N HIS A 55 6.22 6.67 15.79
CA HIS A 55 7.56 7.18 16.05
C HIS A 55 8.52 6.08 16.50
N HIS A 56 8.04 5.12 17.30
CA HIS A 56 8.84 3.94 17.65
C HIS A 56 9.23 3.14 16.39
N LEU A 57 8.26 2.83 15.53
CA LEU A 57 8.50 2.15 14.25
C LEU A 57 9.49 2.91 13.37
N PHE A 58 9.32 4.23 13.28
CA PHE A 58 10.19 5.13 12.52
C PHE A 58 11.63 5.08 13.01
N ASP A 59 11.86 5.19 14.32
CA ASP A 59 13.21 5.24 14.88
C ASP A 59 13.97 3.93 14.68
N ASP A 60 13.29 2.79 14.86
CA ASP A 60 13.85 1.46 14.63
C ASP A 60 14.22 1.26 13.14
N LEU A 61 13.27 1.52 12.24
CA LEU A 61 13.47 1.38 10.80
C LEU A 61 14.54 2.33 10.27
N ARG A 62 14.55 3.58 10.75
CA ARG A 62 15.55 4.59 10.36
C ARG A 62 16.94 4.17 10.80
N SER A 63 17.09 3.68 12.03
CA SER A 63 18.36 3.22 12.57
C SER A 63 18.91 2.04 11.76
N ALA A 64 18.06 1.05 11.45
CA ALA A 64 18.43 -0.09 10.63
C ALA A 64 18.78 0.32 9.18
N LEU A 65 17.99 1.21 8.58
CA LEU A 65 18.25 1.73 7.24
C LEU A 65 19.60 2.45 7.15
N ILE A 66 19.90 3.34 8.09
CA ILE A 66 21.18 4.06 8.13
C ILE A 66 22.35 3.09 8.23
N ASN A 67 22.22 2.03 9.05
CA ASN A 67 23.25 1.01 9.19
C ASN A 67 23.48 0.23 7.89
N GLU A 68 22.43 -0.12 7.14
CA GLU A 68 22.57 -0.76 5.83
C GLU A 68 23.15 0.18 4.76
N LEU A 69 22.74 1.44 4.75
CA LEU A 69 23.28 2.44 3.82
C LEU A 69 24.77 2.67 4.04
N ARG A 70 25.24 2.69 5.30
CA ARG A 70 26.68 2.76 5.63
C ARG A 70 27.47 1.56 5.09
N LYS A 71 26.84 0.39 4.95
CA LYS A 71 27.42 -0.81 4.33
C LYS A 71 27.28 -0.82 2.80
N GLY A 72 26.73 0.24 2.19
CA GLY A 72 26.46 0.33 0.74
C GLY A 72 25.22 -0.45 0.29
N SER A 73 24.42 -0.96 1.23
CA SER A 73 23.23 -1.76 0.97
C SER A 73 21.99 -0.88 0.94
N ARG A 74 21.20 -1.01 -0.12
CA ARG A 74 19.92 -0.29 -0.30
C ARG A 74 18.69 -1.17 -0.08
N SER A 75 18.87 -2.41 0.40
CA SER A 75 17.78 -3.39 0.47
C SER A 75 16.65 -3.02 1.42
N LEU A 76 16.89 -2.15 2.40
CA LEU A 76 15.87 -1.70 3.35
C LEU A 76 15.08 -0.47 2.90
N LEU A 77 15.48 0.24 1.82
CA LEU A 77 14.82 1.49 1.42
C LEU A 77 13.34 1.30 1.08
N ALA A 78 13.03 0.31 0.24
CA ALA A 78 11.65 0.03 -0.17
C ALA A 78 10.80 -0.41 1.02
N ILE A 79 11.36 -1.24 1.90
CA ILE A 79 10.69 -1.75 3.10
C ILE A 79 10.41 -0.61 4.08
N TYR A 80 11.41 0.25 4.34
CA TYR A 80 11.28 1.46 5.17
C TYR A 80 10.14 2.36 4.67
N LEU A 81 10.11 2.67 3.37
CA LEU A 81 9.11 3.55 2.79
C LEU A 81 7.72 2.91 2.86
N GLN A 82 7.62 1.63 2.49
CA GLN A 82 6.34 0.93 2.50
C GLN A 82 5.75 0.83 3.91
N ALA A 83 6.56 0.45 4.90
CA ALA A 83 6.11 0.30 6.28
C ALA A 83 5.58 1.64 6.83
N LEU A 84 6.32 2.73 6.67
CA LEU A 84 5.93 4.04 7.21
C LEU A 84 4.79 4.73 6.47
N LEU A 85 4.60 4.45 5.18
CA LEU A 85 3.43 4.96 4.45
C LEU A 85 2.18 4.16 4.76
N THR A 86 2.31 2.84 5.00
CA THR A 86 1.15 1.96 5.18
C THR A 86 0.68 1.90 6.62
N TYR A 87 1.58 2.03 7.60
CA TYR A 87 1.24 1.83 9.02
C TYR A 87 0.11 2.75 9.53
N PRO A 88 0.08 4.06 9.21
CA PRO A 88 -1.02 4.93 9.64
C PRO A 88 -2.40 4.53 9.10
N ASP A 89 -2.44 3.90 7.91
CA ASP A 89 -3.67 3.51 7.23
C ASP A 89 -4.20 2.14 7.71
N ARG A 90 -3.42 1.39 8.51
CA ARG A 90 -3.84 0.10 9.05
C ARG A 90 -4.65 0.28 10.32
N SER A 91 -5.84 -0.31 10.33
CA SER A 91 -6.80 -0.18 11.44
C SER A 91 -6.88 -1.41 12.36
N MET A 92 -6.35 -2.57 11.95
CA MET A 92 -6.56 -3.85 12.68
C MET A 92 -5.33 -4.76 12.77
N GLU A 93 -4.24 -4.45 12.08
CA GLU A 93 -3.04 -5.29 12.04
C GLU A 93 -1.82 -4.41 12.28
N GLY A 94 -0.99 -4.81 13.25
CA GLY A 94 0.32 -4.23 13.47
C GLY A 94 1.28 -4.45 12.29
N GLU A 95 2.46 -3.84 12.37
CA GLU A 95 3.49 -3.96 11.35
C GLU A 95 4.71 -4.68 11.90
N ILE A 96 5.12 -5.75 11.21
CA ILE A 96 6.33 -6.50 11.54
C ILE A 96 7.25 -6.46 10.33
N VAL A 97 8.44 -5.89 10.51
CA VAL A 97 9.39 -5.68 9.42
C VAL A 97 10.59 -6.60 9.58
N TYR A 98 10.85 -7.39 8.53
CA TYR A 98 12.03 -8.26 8.44
C TYR A 98 13.01 -7.75 7.39
N ASN A 99 14.30 -8.06 7.59
CA ASN A 99 15.30 -7.86 6.55
C ASN A 99 15.30 -9.03 5.53
N LYS A 100 16.13 -8.90 4.49
CA LYS A 100 16.33 -9.93 3.46
C LYS A 100 16.90 -11.27 3.98
N PHE A 101 17.42 -11.29 5.20
CA PHE A 101 17.98 -12.47 5.87
C PHE A 101 16.98 -13.12 6.84
N GLY A 102 15.81 -12.52 7.04
CA GLY A 102 14.76 -13.00 7.95
C GLY A 102 14.88 -12.48 9.38
N ASP A 103 15.81 -11.56 9.68
CA ASP A 103 15.91 -10.97 11.01
C ASP A 103 14.84 -9.89 11.19
N LEU A 104 14.22 -9.88 12.38
CA LEU A 104 13.29 -8.83 12.80
C LEU A 104 14.04 -7.49 12.94
N ILE A 105 13.51 -6.44 12.31
CA ILE A 105 14.08 -5.10 12.29
C ILE A 105 13.26 -4.12 13.11
N ALA A 106 11.94 -4.16 12.99
CA ALA A 106 11.04 -3.30 13.73
C ALA A 106 9.67 -3.97 13.88
N GLU A 107 8.97 -3.59 14.94
CA GLU A 107 7.61 -4.04 15.23
C GLU A 107 6.80 -2.86 15.77
N ALA A 108 5.56 -2.75 15.31
CA ALA A 108 4.60 -1.78 15.80
C ALA A 108 3.23 -2.45 16.00
N PRO A 109 2.50 -2.09 17.07
CA PRO A 109 1.20 -2.67 17.41
C PRO A 109 0.12 -2.36 16.36
#